data_AF-A0A2D4K639-F1
#
_entry.id   AF-A0A2D4K639-F1
#
_cell.length_a   1.000
_cell.length_b   1.000
_cell.length_c   1.000
_cell.angle_alpha   90.00
_cell.angle_beta   90.00
_cell.angle_gamma   90.00
#
_symmetry.space_group_name_H-M   'P 1'
#
loop_
_entity.id
_entity.type
_entity.pdbx_description
1 polymer ?
#
loop_
_entity_poly.entity_id
_entity_poly.type
_entity_poly.pdbx_seq_one_letter_code
_entity_poly.pdbx_strand_id
1 'polypeptide(L)'
;QYEPNETVKRQKSMSKDGFQMYLLSADGNIFNKTHGQVYQDMTQPLSHYYISSSHNTYLMVDQLRGPSSTEAYIRYQTIFNRFIPCISCLPFIHQLNTLYLGL
;
A
#
# COMPACT_ATOMS: atom_id res chain seq x y z
N GLN A 1 11.58 -6.05 -25.64
CA GLN A 1 12.09 -5.19 -24.55
C GLN A 1 12.86 -6.01 -23.51
N TYR A 2 12.27 -7.11 -23.03
CA TYR A 2 12.84 -7.98 -21.97
C TYR A 2 13.85 -9.03 -22.46
N GLU A 3 13.93 -9.27 -23.77
CA GLU A 3 14.89 -10.20 -24.35
C GLU A 3 16.31 -9.60 -24.35
N PRO A 4 17.29 -10.22 -23.67
CA PRO A 4 18.66 -9.74 -23.64
C PRO A 4 19.45 -10.06 -24.92
N ASN A 5 19.10 -11.11 -25.66
CA ASN A 5 19.83 -11.50 -26.87
C ASN A 5 19.30 -10.77 -28.11
N GLU A 6 20.10 -9.85 -28.66
CA GLU A 6 19.71 -9.02 -29.82
C GLU A 6 19.44 -9.83 -31.10
N THR A 7 20.04 -11.01 -31.27
CA THR A 7 19.77 -11.88 -32.43
C THR A 7 18.37 -12.49 -32.35
N VAL A 8 18.00 -12.99 -31.16
CA VAL A 8 16.65 -13.55 -30.89
C VAL A 8 15.59 -12.45 -30.97
N LYS A 9 15.91 -11.27 -30.46
CA LYS A 9 15.07 -10.06 -30.50
C LYS A 9 14.74 -9.62 -31.94
N ARG A 10 15.75 -9.62 -32.84
CA ARG A 10 15.57 -9.35 -34.28
C ARG A 10 14.67 -10.37 -34.97
N GLN A 11 14.69 -11.62 -34.50
CA GLN A 11 13.83 -12.69 -35.00
C GLN A 11 12.40 -12.63 -34.42
N LYS A 12 12.09 -11.65 -33.57
CA LYS A 12 10.80 -11.52 -32.84
C LYS A 12 10.48 -12.74 -31.97
N SER A 13 11.50 -13.44 -31.49
CA SER A 13 11.38 -14.56 -30.56
C SER A 13 11.77 -14.13 -29.14
N MET A 14 11.48 -14.98 -28.16
CA MET A 14 11.84 -14.79 -26.76
C MET A 14 12.54 -16.03 -26.22
N SER A 15 13.69 -15.84 -25.58
CA SER A 15 14.43 -16.89 -24.88
C SER A 15 13.80 -17.17 -23.51
N LYS A 16 14.20 -18.28 -22.88
CA LYS A 16 13.80 -18.58 -21.49
C LYS A 16 14.15 -17.43 -20.54
N ASP A 17 15.34 -16.85 -20.69
CA ASP A 17 15.80 -15.76 -19.84
C ASP A 17 15.01 -14.47 -20.09
N GLY A 18 14.68 -14.18 -21.35
CA GLY A 18 13.80 -13.07 -21.71
C GLY A 18 12.38 -13.23 -21.15
N PHE A 19 11.86 -14.45 -21.11
CA PHE A 19 10.56 -14.75 -20.51
C PHE A 19 10.58 -14.61 -18.99
N GLN A 20 11.64 -15.11 -18.33
CA GLN A 20 11.82 -14.92 -16.89
C GLN A 20 11.94 -13.43 -16.53
N MET A 21 12.72 -12.67 -17.30
CA MET A 21 12.84 -11.21 -17.18
C MET A 21 11.49 -10.51 -17.33
N TYR A 22 10.66 -10.94 -18.27
CA TYR A 22 9.31 -10.42 -18.43
C TYR A 22 8.43 -10.70 -17.21
N LEU A 23 8.39 -11.94 -16.71
CA LEU A 23 7.59 -12.29 -15.54
C LEU A 23 8.00 -11.53 -14.26
N LEU A 24 9.29 -11.21 -14.12
CA LEU A 24 9.81 -10.42 -13.00
C LEU A 24 9.71 -8.90 -13.22
N SER A 25 9.40 -8.47 -14.44
CA SER A 25 9.24 -7.06 -14.77
C SER A 25 7.94 -6.50 -14.17
N ALA A 26 7.83 -5.17 -14.17
CA ALA A 26 6.58 -4.53 -13.81
C ALA A 26 5.40 -5.01 -14.69
N ASP A 27 5.62 -5.30 -15.98
CA ASP A 27 4.57 -5.78 -16.90
C ASP A 27 4.07 -7.20 -16.57
N GLY A 28 4.94 -8.04 -16.02
CA GLY A 28 4.60 -9.40 -15.57
C GLY A 28 3.97 -9.47 -14.19
N ASN A 29 3.81 -8.31 -13.51
CA ASN A 29 3.29 -8.27 -12.16
C ASN A 29 1.80 -8.66 -12.13
N ILE A 30 1.43 -9.53 -11.18
CA ILE A 30 0.04 -9.92 -10.95
C ILE A 30 -0.84 -8.74 -10.52
N PHE A 31 -0.24 -7.69 -9.96
CA PHE A 31 -0.94 -6.47 -9.60
C PHE A 31 -1.28 -5.67 -10.85
N ASN A 32 -2.56 -5.40 -11.04
CA ASN A 32 -3.01 -4.53 -12.12
C ASN A 32 -2.45 -3.12 -11.92
N LYS A 33 -1.58 -2.68 -12.84
CA LYS A 33 -0.96 -1.37 -12.81
C LYS A 33 -1.97 -0.22 -12.81
N THR A 34 -3.14 -0.40 -13.41
CA THR A 34 -4.17 0.65 -13.43
C THR A 34 -4.72 0.93 -12.03
N HIS A 35 -4.57 -0.01 -11.09
CA HIS A 35 -4.97 0.16 -9.69
C HIS A 35 -3.86 0.77 -8.82
N GLY A 36 -2.71 1.14 -9.40
CA GLY A 36 -1.64 1.86 -8.70
C GLY A 36 -1.93 3.34 -8.46
N GLN A 37 -3.04 3.85 -9.03
CA GLN A 37 -3.56 5.20 -8.82
C GLN A 37 -5.02 5.14 -8.41
N VAL A 38 -5.60 6.26 -7.98
CA VAL A 38 -7.04 6.34 -7.67
C VAL A 38 -7.83 6.06 -8.97
N TYR A 39 -8.57 4.96 -8.98
CA TYR A 39 -9.38 4.51 -10.13
C TYR A 39 -10.88 4.38 -9.80
N GLN A 40 -11.23 4.48 -8.51
CA GLN A 40 -12.60 4.39 -8.03
C GLN A 40 -13.28 5.77 -8.14
N ASP A 41 -14.61 5.77 -8.27
CA ASP A 41 -15.39 7.00 -8.13
C ASP A 41 -15.27 7.49 -6.69
N MET A 42 -14.63 8.65 -6.48
CA MET A 42 -14.41 9.24 -5.16
C MET A 42 -15.47 10.31 -4.80
N THR A 43 -16.57 10.40 -5.57
CA THR A 43 -17.63 11.40 -5.35
C THR A 43 -18.78 10.91 -4.47
N GLN A 44 -18.85 9.60 -4.18
CA GLN A 44 -19.84 9.03 -3.26
C GLN A 44 -19.59 9.46 -1.80
N PRO A 45 -20.59 9.33 -0.91
CA PRO A 45 -20.41 9.55 0.53
C PRO A 45 -19.37 8.62 1.15
N LEU A 46 -18.67 9.07 2.22
CA LEU A 46 -17.60 8.31 2.88
C LEU A 46 -18.03 6.91 3.37
N SER A 47 -19.31 6.73 3.72
CA SER A 47 -19.86 5.45 4.15
C SER A 47 -19.85 4.36 3.08
N HIS A 48 -19.55 4.70 1.82
CA HIS A 48 -19.50 3.76 0.70
C HIS A 48 -18.09 3.19 0.47
N TYR A 49 -17.08 3.63 1.23
CA TYR A 49 -15.71 3.19 1.07
C TYR A 49 -15.19 2.49 2.33
N TYR A 50 -14.28 1.55 2.12
CA TYR A 50 -13.45 1.04 3.21
C TYR A 50 -12.35 2.06 3.53
N ILE A 51 -12.27 2.47 4.80
CA ILE A 51 -11.25 3.39 5.29
C ILE A 51 -10.15 2.57 5.98
N SER A 52 -8.91 2.74 5.53
CA SER A 52 -7.78 2.19 6.27
C SER A 52 -7.56 3.01 7.54
N SER A 53 -7.59 2.33 8.68
CA SER A 53 -7.43 2.95 10.00
C SER A 53 -6.44 2.12 10.81
N SER A 54 -5.59 2.78 11.61
CA SER A 54 -4.78 2.11 12.63
C SER A 54 -5.36 2.35 14.02
N HIS A 55 -5.27 1.33 14.86
CA HIS A 55 -5.59 1.44 16.28
C HIS A 55 -4.31 1.74 17.05
N ASN A 56 -4.35 2.71 17.97
CA ASN A 56 -3.22 3.10 18.82
C ASN A 56 -1.90 3.30 18.06
N THR A 57 -1.94 4.13 17.01
CA THR A 57 -0.84 4.38 16.07
C THR A 57 0.46 4.87 16.72
N TYR A 58 0.40 5.38 17.96
CA TYR A 58 1.58 5.81 18.72
C TYR A 58 2.40 4.64 19.29
N LEU A 59 1.81 3.45 19.42
CA LEU A 59 2.49 2.29 20.00
C LEU A 59 3.38 1.61 18.96
N MET A 60 4.65 1.44 19.32
CA MET A 60 5.62 0.78 18.45
C MET A 60 5.58 -0.75 18.54
N VAL A 61 5.08 -1.30 19.65
CA VAL A 61 5.15 -2.75 19.93
C VAL A 61 3.88 -3.25 20.64
N ASP A 62 3.94 -3.47 21.96
CA ASP A 62 2.88 -4.11 22.75
C ASP A 62 1.85 -3.10 23.27
N GLN A 63 0.59 -3.55 23.39
CA GLN A 63 -0.53 -2.73 23.86
C GLN A 63 -0.48 -2.41 25.36
N LEU A 64 0.21 -3.23 26.16
CA LEU A 64 0.22 -3.08 27.62
C LEU A 64 1.48 -2.38 28.15
N ARG A 65 2.65 -2.59 27.50
CA ARG A 65 3.94 -2.08 28.02
C ARG A 65 4.86 -1.50 26.94
N GLY A 66 4.40 -1.37 25.71
CA GLY A 66 5.21 -0.87 24.60
C GLY A 66 5.49 0.64 24.69
N PRO A 67 6.68 1.10 24.24
CA PRO A 67 6.96 2.53 24.16
C PRO A 67 6.07 3.21 23.11
N SER A 68 5.69 4.45 23.42
CA SER A 68 4.95 5.34 22.52
C SER A 68 5.92 6.27 21.80
N SER A 69 5.77 6.48 20.50
CA SER A 69 6.70 7.31 19.73
C SER A 69 6.04 7.96 18.50
N THR A 70 6.54 9.14 18.13
CA THR A 70 6.12 9.88 16.92
C THR A 70 6.51 9.16 15.64
N GLU A 71 7.57 8.37 15.67
CA GLU A 71 8.05 7.58 14.53
C GLU A 71 7.04 6.50 14.12
N ALA A 72 6.18 6.06 15.05
CA ALA A 72 5.09 5.14 14.76
C ALA A 72 4.06 5.76 13.78
N TYR A 73 3.73 7.04 13.98
CA TYR A 73 2.86 7.80 13.06
C TYR A 73 3.51 8.02 11.70
N ILE A 74 4.81 8.33 11.66
CA ILE A 74 5.54 8.53 10.40
C ILE A 74 5.57 7.23 9.59
N ARG A 75 5.82 6.09 10.25
CA ARG A 75 5.80 4.76 9.63
C ARG A 75 4.41 4.42 9.09
N TYR A 76 3.36 4.64 9.89
CA TYR A 76 1.99 4.42 9.45
C TYR A 76 1.67 5.27 8.23
N GLN A 77 1.94 6.57 8.26
CA GLN A 77 1.69 7.47 7.12
C GLN A 77 2.44 7.02 5.86
N THR A 78 3.68 6.56 6.01
CA THR A 78 4.50 6.06 4.90
C THR A 78 3.90 4.80 4.28
N ILE A 79 3.46 3.84 5.10
CA ILE A 79 2.80 2.61 4.62
C ILE A 79 1.45 2.94 4.00
N PHE A 80 0.67 3.79 4.66
CA PHE A 80 -0.65 4.21 4.23
C PHE A 80 -0.60 4.86 2.83
N ASN A 81 0.30 5.84 2.63
CA ASN A 81 0.48 6.50 1.34
C ASN A 81 0.99 5.55 0.24
N ARG A 82 1.61 4.42 0.59
CA ARG A 82 2.12 3.43 -0.37
C ARG A 82 1.06 2.42 -0.80
N PHE A 83 0.11 2.09 0.06
CA PHE A 83 -0.92 1.08 -0.22
C PHE A 83 -2.26 1.66 -0.63
N ILE A 84 -2.58 2.90 -0.24
CA ILE A 84 -3.87 3.52 -0.55
C ILE A 84 -3.63 5.00 -0.92
N PRO A 85 -3.51 5.35 -2.21
CA PRO A 85 -3.51 6.75 -2.63
C PRO A 85 -4.86 7.45 -2.35
N CYS A 86 -5.90 6.71 -1.93
CA CYS A 86 -7.29 7.15 -1.94
C CYS A 86 -7.79 7.91 -0.70
N ILE A 87 -7.02 8.08 0.39
CA ILE A 87 -7.57 8.66 1.63
C ILE A 87 -6.57 9.57 2.34
N SER A 88 -6.05 10.59 1.66
CA SER A 88 -5.21 11.62 2.30
C SER A 88 -6.01 12.61 3.18
N CYS A 89 -7.31 12.40 3.41
CA CYS A 89 -8.19 13.39 4.03
C CYS A 89 -9.07 12.90 5.18
N LEU A 90 -8.67 11.92 5.99
CA LEU A 90 -9.28 11.77 7.33
C LEU A 90 -8.34 12.33 8.40
N PRO A 91 -8.73 13.42 9.11
CA PRO A 91 -7.97 13.90 10.23
C PRO A 91 -7.99 12.84 11.34
N PHE A 92 -6.81 12.67 11.95
CA PHE A 92 -6.54 11.92 13.17
C PHE A 92 -7.77 11.79 14.09
N ILE A 93 -8.34 10.60 14.19
CA ILE A 93 -9.29 10.28 15.26
C ILE A 93 -8.46 10.14 16.54
N HIS A 94 -8.36 11.23 17.30
CA HIS A 94 -7.89 11.20 18.68
C HIS A 94 -8.89 10.36 19.50
N GLN A 95 -8.41 9.24 20.06
CA GLN A 95 -8.85 8.61 21.32
C GLN A 95 -10.33 8.81 21.72
N LEU A 96 -11.22 7.88 21.34
CA LEU A 96 -12.57 7.79 21.92
C LEU A 96 -12.81 6.52 22.77
N ASN A 97 -11.86 5.59 22.90
CA ASN A 97 -12.13 4.31 23.58
C ASN A 97 -11.23 3.93 24.77
N THR A 98 -10.33 4.81 25.26
CA THR A 98 -9.48 4.44 26.42
C THR A 98 -10.04 4.89 27.78
N LEU A 99 -11.17 5.62 27.84
CA LEU A 99 -11.84 6.01 29.10
C LEU A 99 -13.07 5.18 29.48
N TYR A 100 -13.34 4.03 28.82
CA TYR A 100 -14.49 3.16 29.14
C TYR A 100 -14.19 1.98 30.08
N LEU A 101 -13.02 1.93 30.72
CA LEU A 101 -12.73 1.01 31.82
C LEU A 101 -12.48 1.80 33.11
N GLY A 102 -13.57 2.35 33.61
CA GLY A 102 -13.70 2.97 34.93
C GLY A 102 -15.06 2.61 35.52
N LEU A 103 -15.33 1.32 35.66
CA LEU A 103 -16.27 0.70 36.60
C LEU A 103 -15.67 -0.64 37.04
#